data_AF-X1K0U4-F1
#
_entry.id   AF-X1K0U4-F1
#
_cell.length_a   1.000
_cell.length_b   1.000
_cell.length_c   1.000
_cell.angle_alpha   90.00
_cell.angle_beta   90.00
_cell.angle_gamma   90.00
#
_symmetry.space_group_name_H-M   'P 1'
#
loop_
_entity.id
_entity.type
_entity.pdbx_description
1 polymer ?
#
loop_
_entity_poly.entity_id
_entity_poly.type
_entity_poly.pdbx_seq_one_letter_code
_entity_poly.pdbx_strand_id
1 'polypeptide(L)'
;MFEGAAEGILVADIETKQFEYANPAICQMLGYNEEELKRMDVRNIHPKEDLDYVISEFEAQSRGEKTLSSSIPCLRKDGTTIYADINAAKVSMDGREYNLGLFKDITRRRQAEKKMEEYAEELAAKNEQLKVETEKAKEADRLKSEFLASVSHEIRTPLSIINQIGKNLAEFSFIGSDL
;
A
#
# COMPACT_ATOMS: atom_id res chain seq x y z
N MET A 1 8.66 21.17 11.16
CA MET A 1 8.02 21.01 12.48
C MET A 1 7.98 19.52 12.73
N PHE A 2 8.76 19.00 13.69
CA PHE A 2 8.74 17.57 13.99
C PHE A 2 7.41 17.27 14.68
N GLU A 3 6.46 16.62 13.99
CA GLU A 3 5.33 15.95 14.62
C GLU A 3 5.84 14.72 15.36
N GLY A 4 6.57 14.94 16.46
CA GLY A 4 6.74 13.90 17.46
C GLY A 4 5.41 13.77 18.18
N ALA A 5 4.59 12.80 17.79
CA ALA A 5 3.51 12.38 18.67
C ALA A 5 4.13 12.07 20.04
N ALA A 6 3.65 12.73 21.10
CA ALA A 6 4.14 12.44 22.44
C ALA A 6 3.97 10.93 22.69
N GLU A 7 5.04 10.24 23.06
CA GLU A 7 4.98 8.81 23.33
C GLU A 7 4.06 8.57 24.55
N GLY A 8 3.14 7.63 24.41
CA GLY A 8 2.31 7.20 25.52
C GLY A 8 3.17 6.44 26.52
N ILE A 9 3.01 6.71 27.81
CA ILE A 9 3.76 6.02 28.86
C ILE A 9 2.78 5.34 29.80
N LEU A 10 2.96 4.04 30.00
CA LEU A 10 2.32 3.27 31.06
C LEU A 10 3.39 2.62 31.94
N VAL A 11 3.12 2.56 33.24
CA VAL A 11 3.88 1.74 34.17
C VAL A 11 2.94 0.69 34.72
N ALA A 12 3.28 -0.58 34.52
CA ALA A 12 2.51 -1.70 35.04
C ALA A 12 3.31 -2.47 36.10
N ASP A 13 2.67 -2.85 37.19
CA ASP A 13 3.23 -3.80 38.16
C ASP A 13 3.40 -5.17 37.49
N ILE A 14 4.58 -5.79 37.60
CA ILE A 14 4.88 -7.02 36.84
C ILE A 14 4.07 -8.23 37.34
N GLU A 15 3.80 -8.29 38.65
CA GLU A 15 3.08 -9.41 39.26
C GLU A 15 1.59 -9.37 38.92
N THR A 16 0.95 -8.23 39.20
CA THR A 16 -0.50 -8.02 39.06
C THR A 16 -0.90 -7.61 37.64
N LYS A 17 0.04 -7.04 36.88
CA LYS A 17 -0.16 -6.41 35.56
C LYS A 17 -1.00 -5.14 35.61
N GLN A 18 -1.33 -4.65 36.79
CA GLN A 18 -2.12 -3.44 36.99
C GLN A 18 -1.31 -2.19 36.67
N PHE A 19 -1.94 -1.17 36.08
CA PHE A 19 -1.28 0.09 35.81
C PHE A 19 -1.18 0.97 37.06
N GLU A 20 0.01 1.51 37.31
CA GLU A 20 0.30 2.41 38.43
C GLU A 20 0.47 3.87 37.97
N TYR A 21 0.80 4.06 36.69
CA TYR A 21 0.98 5.38 36.12
C TYR A 21 0.60 5.38 34.64
N ALA A 22 -0.02 6.49 34.21
CA ALA A 22 -0.33 6.78 32.83
C ALA A 22 -0.06 8.26 32.55
N ASN A 23 0.73 8.57 31.52
CA ASN A 23 0.93 9.96 31.13
C ASN A 23 -0.27 10.51 30.32
N PRO A 24 -0.39 11.84 30.15
CA PRO A 24 -1.48 12.42 29.35
C PRO A 24 -1.53 11.93 27.90
N ALA A 25 -0.38 11.57 27.32
CA ALA A 25 -0.31 11.10 25.94
C ALA A 25 -0.96 9.72 25.76
N ILE A 26 -0.73 8.75 26.67
CA ILE A 26 -1.40 7.45 26.60
C ILE A 26 -2.90 7.58 26.89
N CYS A 27 -3.29 8.47 27.79
CA CYS A 27 -4.69 8.78 28.07
C CYS A 27 -5.41 9.24 26.79
N GLN A 28 -4.81 10.19 26.05
CA GLN A 28 -5.34 10.63 24.76
C GLN A 28 -5.31 9.51 23.71
N MET A 29 -4.25 8.71 23.67
CA MET A 29 -4.08 7.63 22.70
C MET A 29 -5.14 6.54 22.86
N LEU A 30 -5.47 6.13 24.09
CA LEU A 30 -6.42 5.05 24.38
C LEU A 30 -7.84 5.55 24.68
N GLY A 31 -8.02 6.85 24.95
CA GLY A 31 -9.31 7.46 25.25
C GLY A 31 -9.78 7.29 26.70
N TYR A 32 -8.90 6.86 27.59
CA TYR A 32 -9.16 6.74 29.03
C TYR A 32 -8.52 7.91 29.78
N ASN A 33 -9.05 8.23 30.96
CA ASN A 33 -8.31 9.08 31.90
C ASN A 33 -7.36 8.24 32.77
N GLU A 34 -6.44 8.91 33.47
CA GLU A 34 -5.42 8.25 34.29
C GLU A 34 -6.03 7.39 35.41
N GLU A 35 -7.08 7.86 36.08
CA GLU A 35 -7.74 7.15 37.17
C GLU A 35 -8.49 5.90 36.70
N GLU A 36 -9.03 5.93 35.47
CA GLU A 36 -9.59 4.75 34.81
C GLU A 36 -8.48 3.74 34.50
N LEU A 37 -7.37 4.19 33.92
CA LEU A 37 -6.24 3.32 33.60
C LEU A 37 -5.64 2.69 34.85
N LYS A 38 -5.50 3.41 35.96
CA LYS A 38 -5.00 2.84 37.23
C LYS A 38 -5.89 1.75 37.83
N ARG A 39 -7.16 1.67 37.43
CA ARG A 39 -8.08 0.59 37.83
C ARG A 39 -8.08 -0.58 36.85
N MET A 40 -7.27 -0.49 35.81
CA MET A 40 -7.14 -1.48 34.74
C MET A 40 -5.77 -2.15 34.82
N ASP A 41 -5.65 -3.27 34.12
CA ASP A 41 -4.42 -3.99 33.88
C ASP A 41 -4.16 -4.12 32.37
N VAL A 42 -2.99 -4.65 32.01
CA VAL A 42 -2.57 -4.90 30.62
C VAL A 42 -3.70 -5.51 29.78
N ARG A 43 -4.42 -6.52 30.26
CA ARG A 43 -5.45 -7.25 29.50
C ARG A 43 -6.64 -6.37 29.12
N ASN A 44 -6.90 -5.29 29.86
CA ASN A 44 -8.06 -4.44 29.60
C ASN A 44 -7.87 -3.49 28.41
N ILE A 45 -6.64 -3.23 27.98
CA ILE A 45 -6.33 -2.33 26.87
C ILE A 45 -5.96 -3.08 25.58
N HIS A 46 -6.29 -4.36 25.47
CA HIS A 46 -6.02 -5.19 24.30
C HIS A 46 -7.24 -6.03 23.89
N PRO A 47 -7.43 -6.35 22.60
CA PRO A 47 -8.49 -7.25 22.16
C PRO A 47 -8.35 -8.64 22.79
N LYS A 48 -9.49 -9.32 23.01
CA LYS A 48 -9.51 -10.61 23.75
C LYS A 48 -8.81 -11.73 22.99
N GLU A 49 -8.94 -11.70 21.67
CA GLU A 49 -8.35 -12.64 20.73
C GLU A 49 -6.81 -12.55 20.69
N ASP A 50 -6.24 -11.42 21.08
CA ASP A 50 -4.79 -11.16 21.05
C ASP A 50 -4.12 -11.33 22.42
N LEU A 51 -4.88 -11.60 23.49
CA LEU A 51 -4.36 -11.56 24.88
C LEU A 51 -3.21 -12.53 25.12
N ASP A 52 -3.28 -13.75 24.60
CA ASP A 52 -2.21 -14.74 24.81
C ASP A 52 -0.87 -14.24 24.24
N TYR A 53 -0.92 -13.67 23.03
CA TYR A 53 0.23 -13.06 22.40
C TYR A 53 0.74 -11.86 23.20
N VAL A 54 -0.15 -10.93 23.55
CA VAL A 54 0.24 -9.71 24.27
C VAL A 54 0.83 -10.00 25.65
N ILE A 55 0.26 -10.95 26.38
CA ILE A 55 0.78 -11.32 27.70
C ILE A 55 2.16 -11.97 27.59
N SER A 56 2.38 -12.82 26.58
CA SER A 56 3.71 -13.38 26.33
C SER A 56 4.76 -12.30 26.01
N GLU A 57 4.38 -11.28 25.24
CA GLU A 57 5.23 -10.13 24.91
C GLU A 57 5.55 -9.30 26.15
N PHE A 58 4.53 -8.98 26.96
CA PHE A 58 4.69 -8.26 28.23
C PHE A 58 5.61 -9.01 29.19
N GLU A 59 5.47 -10.33 29.30
CA GLU A 59 6.29 -11.16 30.19
C GLU A 59 7.75 -11.25 29.70
N ALA A 60 7.98 -11.42 28.40
CA ALA A 60 9.32 -11.39 27.82
C ALA A 60 10.00 -10.03 28.08
N GLN A 61 9.25 -8.93 27.94
CA GLN A 61 9.74 -7.58 28.27
C GLN A 61 10.03 -7.42 29.76
N SER A 62 9.15 -7.95 30.63
CA SER A 62 9.33 -7.92 32.09
C SER A 62 10.55 -8.71 32.54
N ARG A 63 10.91 -9.79 31.82
CA ARG A 63 12.15 -10.56 32.07
C ARG A 63 13.40 -9.94 31.42
N GLY A 64 13.24 -8.88 30.61
CA GLY A 64 14.33 -8.24 29.87
C GLY A 64 14.84 -9.05 28.67
N GLU A 65 14.10 -10.08 28.24
CA GLU A 65 14.44 -10.91 27.06
C GLU A 65 14.19 -10.16 25.75
N LYS A 66 13.31 -9.15 25.80
CA LYS A 66 12.90 -8.33 24.68
C LYS A 66 12.68 -6.90 25.15
N THR A 67 12.97 -5.92 24.30
CA THR A 67 12.72 -4.50 24.61
C THR A 67 11.63 -3.91 23.72
N LEU A 68 11.58 -4.27 22.45
CA LEU A 68 10.60 -3.76 21.49
C LEU A 68 9.59 -4.85 21.09
N SER A 69 8.32 -4.57 21.26
CA SER A 69 7.21 -5.36 20.72
C SER A 69 6.48 -4.52 19.67
N SER A 70 6.59 -4.93 18.42
CA SER A 70 6.07 -4.15 17.30
C SER A 70 4.61 -4.47 17.02
N SER A 71 3.86 -3.43 16.66
CA SER A 71 2.48 -3.55 16.20
C SER A 71 1.53 -4.32 17.12
N ILE A 72 1.62 -4.06 18.41
CA ILE A 72 0.69 -4.59 19.40
C ILE A 72 -0.69 -3.94 19.24
N PRO A 73 -1.77 -4.72 19.07
CA PRO A 73 -3.12 -4.18 18.98
C PRO A 73 -3.58 -3.68 20.35
N CYS A 74 -3.92 -2.40 20.47
CA CYS A 74 -4.43 -1.78 21.69
C CYS A 74 -5.89 -1.35 21.49
N LEU A 75 -6.76 -1.75 22.42
CA LEU A 75 -8.18 -1.46 22.44
C LEU A 75 -8.44 -0.11 23.12
N ARG A 76 -9.06 0.80 22.39
CA ARG A 76 -9.52 2.09 22.92
C ARG A 76 -10.83 1.95 23.68
N LYS A 77 -11.13 2.97 24.50
CA LYS A 77 -12.40 3.11 25.22
C LYS A 77 -13.63 3.11 24.31
N ASP A 78 -13.50 3.64 23.10
CA ASP A 78 -14.58 3.68 22.10
C ASP A 78 -14.78 2.34 21.35
N GLY A 79 -13.98 1.32 21.68
CA GLY A 79 -14.00 0.00 21.05
C GLY A 79 -13.18 -0.12 19.76
N THR A 80 -12.54 0.97 19.30
CA THR A 80 -11.63 0.91 18.15
C THR A 80 -10.26 0.37 18.54
N THR A 81 -9.57 -0.25 17.59
CA THR A 81 -8.22 -0.78 17.81
C THR A 81 -7.18 0.10 17.11
N ILE A 82 -6.07 0.36 17.81
CA ILE A 82 -4.84 0.88 17.22
C ILE A 82 -3.72 -0.13 17.28
N TYR A 83 -2.68 0.15 16.52
CA TYR A 83 -1.44 -0.59 16.59
C TYR A 83 -0.36 0.29 17.17
N ALA A 84 0.31 -0.21 18.22
CA ALA A 84 1.40 0.48 18.87
C ALA A 84 2.69 -0.35 18.79
N ASP A 85 3.80 0.33 18.50
CA ASP A 85 5.11 -0.21 18.84
C ASP A 85 5.36 0.11 20.32
N ILE A 86 5.65 -0.91 21.12
CA ILE A 86 5.85 -0.79 22.58
C ILE A 86 7.30 -1.09 22.91
N ASN A 87 8.04 -0.06 23.29
CA ASN A 87 9.37 -0.21 23.90
C ASN A 87 9.18 -0.31 25.41
N ALA A 88 9.68 -1.37 26.04
CA ALA A 88 9.50 -1.56 27.46
C ALA A 88 10.80 -1.92 28.17
N ALA A 89 10.88 -1.52 29.44
CA ALA A 89 12.00 -1.81 30.30
C ALA A 89 11.52 -2.10 31.71
N LYS A 90 12.16 -3.08 32.35
CA LYS A 90 11.96 -3.34 33.78
C LYS A 90 12.60 -2.24 34.62
N VAL A 91 11.85 -1.72 35.58
CA VAL A 91 12.30 -0.73 36.57
C VAL A 91 11.94 -1.21 37.98
N SER A 92 12.76 -0.88 38.98
CA SER A 92 12.49 -1.19 40.38
C SER A 92 12.30 0.09 41.17
N MET A 93 11.20 0.18 41.93
CA MET A 93 10.89 1.31 42.82
C MET A 93 10.42 0.74 44.15
N ASP A 94 11.04 1.16 45.25
CA ASP A 94 10.74 0.73 46.62
C ASP A 94 10.70 -0.79 46.82
N GLY A 95 11.56 -1.53 46.10
CA GLY A 95 11.66 -2.99 46.17
C GLY A 95 10.59 -3.75 45.37
N ARG A 96 9.72 -3.05 44.64
CA ARG A 96 8.73 -3.63 43.73
C ARG A 96 9.18 -3.46 42.28
N GLU A 97 8.92 -4.46 41.44
CA GLU A 97 9.31 -4.43 40.02
C GLU A 97 8.14 -4.03 39.12
N TYR A 98 8.39 -3.10 38.22
CA TYR A 98 7.44 -2.57 37.25
C TYR A 98 7.98 -2.70 35.83
N ASN A 99 7.07 -2.75 34.88
CA ASN A 99 7.37 -2.66 33.46
C ASN A 99 6.95 -1.27 32.95
N LEU A 100 7.93 -0.46 32.56
CA LEU A 100 7.72 0.85 31.96
C LEU A 100 7.60 0.68 30.45
N GLY A 101 6.40 0.88 29.90
CA GLY A 101 6.11 0.79 28.47
C GLY A 101 5.96 2.17 27.82
N LEU A 102 6.68 2.39 26.72
CA LEU A 102 6.59 3.54 25.84
C LEU A 102 5.87 3.11 24.55
N PHE A 103 4.70 3.69 24.33
CA PHE A 103 3.78 3.37 23.26
C PHE A 103 3.90 4.41 22.15
N LYS A 104 4.16 3.93 20.94
CA LYS A 104 4.14 4.74 19.73
C LYS A 104 3.03 4.25 18.82
N ASP A 105 2.01 5.08 18.62
CA ASP A 105 0.92 4.77 17.68
C ASP A 105 1.49 4.74 16.23
N ILE A 106 1.36 3.58 15.59
CA ILE A 106 1.80 3.33 14.22
C ILE A 106 0.62 3.08 13.27
N THR A 107 -0.61 3.34 13.71
CA THR A 107 -1.83 3.08 12.94
C THR A 107 -1.82 3.82 11.61
N ARG A 108 -1.45 5.11 11.62
CA ARG A 108 -1.34 5.91 10.39
C ARG A 108 -0.27 5.36 9.44
N ARG A 109 0.88 4.94 9.99
CA ARG A 109 1.97 4.35 9.19
C ARG A 109 1.50 3.05 8.52
N ARG A 110 0.88 2.14 9.29
CA ARG A 110 0.33 0.88 8.76
C ARG A 110 -0.75 1.11 7.69
N GLN A 111 -1.64 2.07 7.91
CA GLN A 111 -2.67 2.41 6.92
C GLN A 111 -2.06 2.98 5.63
N ALA A 112 -1.00 3.78 5.74
CA ALA A 112 -0.29 4.29 4.58
C ALA A 112 0.44 3.17 3.81
N GLU A 113 1.16 2.30 4.53
CA GLU A 113 1.85 1.14 3.95
C GLU A 113 0.88 0.21 3.23
N LYS A 114 -0.26 -0.13 3.86
CA LYS A 114 -1.30 -0.95 3.23
C LYS A 114 -1.88 -0.32 1.97
N LYS A 115 -2.16 0.98 1.98
CA LYS A 115 -2.65 1.70 0.79
C LYS A 115 -1.60 1.73 -0.33
N MET A 116 -0.32 1.86 0.02
CA MET A 116 0.76 1.79 -0.97
C MET A 116 0.85 0.41 -1.61
N GLU A 117 0.68 -0.66 -0.84
CA GLU A 117 0.63 -2.03 -1.34
C GLU A 117 -0.56 -2.23 -2.29
N GLU A 118 -1.77 -1.82 -1.88
CA GLU A 118 -2.98 -1.86 -2.72
C GLU A 118 -2.80 -1.11 -4.05
N TYR A 119 -2.22 0.10 -4.02
CA TYR A 119 -1.93 0.84 -5.26
C TYR A 119 -0.86 0.20 -6.13
N ALA A 120 0.15 -0.44 -5.54
CA ALA A 120 1.18 -1.14 -6.29
C ALA A 120 0.60 -2.35 -7.04
N GLU A 121 -0.29 -3.10 -6.40
CA GLU A 121 -1.02 -4.21 -7.03
C GLU A 121 -1.93 -3.72 -8.16
N GLU A 122 -2.68 -2.64 -7.95
CA GLU A 122 -3.55 -2.04 -8.97
C GLU A 122 -2.73 -1.56 -10.19
N LEU A 123 -1.62 -0.87 -9.95
CA LEU A 123 -0.72 -0.41 -11.00
C LEU A 123 -0.08 -1.57 -11.77
N ALA A 124 0.31 -2.65 -11.08
CA ALA A 124 0.85 -3.84 -11.72
C ALA A 124 -0.17 -4.48 -12.67
N ALA A 125 -1.42 -4.64 -12.22
CA ALA A 125 -2.50 -5.18 -13.05
C ALA A 125 -2.78 -4.30 -14.28
N LYS A 126 -2.83 -2.97 -14.08
CA LYS A 126 -3.06 -2.01 -15.17
C LYS A 126 -1.92 -1.98 -16.19
N ASN A 127 -0.68 -2.08 -15.74
CA ASN A 127 0.49 -2.13 -16.62
C ASN A 127 0.48 -3.38 -17.51
N GLU A 128 0.07 -4.53 -16.99
CA GLU A 128 -0.05 -5.75 -17.80
C GLU A 128 -1.16 -5.61 -18.85
N GLN A 129 -2.31 -5.02 -18.47
CA GLN A 129 -3.38 -4.74 -19.42
C GLN A 129 -2.92 -3.79 -20.54
N LEU A 130 -2.24 -2.68 -20.18
CA LEU A 130 -1.71 -1.72 -21.15
C LEU A 130 -0.69 -2.36 -22.09
N LYS A 131 0.12 -3.31 -21.61
CA LYS A 131 1.07 -4.05 -22.44
C LYS A 131 0.34 -4.88 -23.49
N VAL A 132 -0.72 -5.59 -23.11
CA VAL A 132 -1.56 -6.37 -24.03
C VAL A 132 -2.25 -5.46 -25.05
N GLU A 133 -2.80 -4.33 -24.62
CA GLU A 133 -3.45 -3.36 -25.51
C GLU A 133 -2.46 -2.73 -26.50
N THR A 134 -1.24 -2.40 -26.04
CA THR A 134 -0.17 -1.87 -26.87
C THR A 134 0.24 -2.87 -27.95
N GLU A 135 0.38 -4.15 -27.60
CA GLU A 135 0.75 -5.18 -28.57
C GLU A 135 -0.35 -5.39 -29.63
N LYS A 136 -1.62 -5.41 -29.22
CA LYS A 136 -2.76 -5.45 -30.14
C LYS A 136 -2.80 -4.23 -31.07
N ALA A 137 -2.54 -3.04 -30.54
CA ALA A 137 -2.52 -1.82 -31.34
C ALA A 137 -1.39 -1.82 -32.37
N LYS A 138 -0.18 -2.27 -31.98
CA LYS A 138 0.95 -2.44 -32.89
C LYS A 138 0.66 -3.43 -34.01
N GLU A 139 0.07 -4.58 -33.67
CA GLU A 139 -0.27 -5.59 -34.68
C GLU A 139 -1.36 -5.08 -35.64
N ALA A 140 -2.37 -4.38 -35.13
CA ALA A 140 -3.38 -3.76 -35.97
C ALA A 140 -2.78 -2.71 -36.94
N ASP A 141 -1.84 -1.90 -36.47
CA ASP A 141 -1.16 -0.88 -37.30
C ASP A 141 -0.26 -1.52 -38.37
N ARG A 142 0.45 -2.61 -38.02
CA ARG A 142 1.25 -3.40 -38.96
C ARG A 142 0.37 -4.00 -40.06
N LEU A 143 -0.70 -4.70 -39.69
CA LEU A 143 -1.64 -5.33 -40.63
C LEU A 143 -2.30 -4.29 -41.55
N LYS A 144 -2.67 -3.12 -41.01
CA LYS A 144 -3.21 -2.01 -41.80
C LYS A 144 -2.22 -1.50 -42.82
N SER A 145 -0.95 -1.32 -42.44
CA SER A 145 0.11 -0.84 -43.33
C SER A 145 0.39 -1.84 -44.46
N GLU A 146 0.47 -3.14 -44.14
CA GLU A 146 0.64 -4.22 -45.12
C GLU A 146 -0.53 -4.30 -46.09
N PHE A 147 -1.76 -4.18 -45.60
CA PHE A 147 -2.96 -4.14 -46.42
C PHE A 147 -2.95 -2.96 -47.40
N LEU A 148 -2.67 -1.74 -46.93
CA LEU A 148 -2.63 -0.54 -47.78
C LEU A 148 -1.54 -0.63 -48.86
N ALA A 149 -0.38 -1.20 -48.52
CA ALA A 149 0.70 -1.42 -49.47
C ALA A 149 0.29 -2.43 -50.56
N SER A 150 -0.33 -3.55 -50.16
CA SER A 150 -0.81 -4.59 -51.08
C SER A 150 -1.86 -4.05 -52.05
N VAL A 151 -2.93 -3.42 -51.53
CA VAL A 151 -4.01 -2.86 -52.34
C VAL A 151 -3.49 -1.79 -53.31
N SER A 152 -2.55 -0.94 -52.86
CA SER A 152 -1.94 0.07 -53.74
C SER A 152 -1.20 -0.56 -54.93
N HIS A 153 -0.47 -1.66 -54.69
CA HIS A 153 0.26 -2.37 -55.74
C HIS A 153 -0.71 -3.03 -56.73
N GLU A 154 -1.75 -3.68 -56.22
CA GLU A 154 -2.77 -4.36 -57.03
C GLU A 154 -3.60 -3.40 -57.88
N ILE A 155 -3.90 -2.19 -57.39
CA ILE A 155 -4.62 -1.16 -58.16
C ILE A 155 -3.70 -0.50 -59.19
N ARG A 156 -2.43 -0.23 -58.85
CA ARG A 156 -1.50 0.48 -59.74
C ARG A 156 -1.22 -0.29 -61.03
N THR A 157 -1.11 -1.62 -60.95
CA THR A 157 -0.78 -2.47 -62.09
C THR A 157 -1.79 -2.35 -63.24
N PRO A 158 -3.11 -2.60 -63.05
CA PRO A 158 -4.11 -2.44 -64.10
C PRO A 158 -4.25 -0.97 -64.55
N LEU A 159 -4.12 0.01 -63.64
CA LEU A 159 -4.17 1.43 -64.01
C LEU A 159 -3.02 1.84 -64.93
N SER A 160 -1.80 1.35 -64.68
CA SER A 160 -0.65 1.58 -65.57
C SER A 160 -0.90 0.99 -66.95
N ILE A 161 -1.49 -0.19 -67.04
CA ILE A 161 -1.86 -0.82 -68.31
C ILE A 161 -2.91 0.03 -69.05
N ILE A 162 -3.98 0.45 -68.37
CA ILE A 162 -5.03 1.30 -68.95
C ILE A 162 -4.45 2.61 -69.46
N ASN A 163 -3.58 3.27 -68.69
CA ASN A 163 -2.92 4.51 -69.10
C ASN A 163 -2.00 4.32 -70.31
N GLN A 164 -1.26 3.20 -70.38
CA GLN A 164 -0.41 2.87 -71.53
C GLN A 164 -1.25 2.68 -72.79
N ILE A 165 -2.37 1.95 -72.69
CA ILE A 165 -3.32 1.76 -73.80
C ILE A 165 -3.87 3.12 -74.26
N GLY A 166 -4.28 3.98 -73.31
CA GLY A 166 -4.78 5.32 -73.62
C GLY A 166 -3.76 6.19 -74.36
N LYS A 167 -2.49 6.18 -73.94
CA LYS A 167 -1.41 6.91 -74.65
C LYS A 167 -1.19 6.41 -76.07
N ASN A 168 -1.11 5.10 -76.27
CA ASN A 168 -0.93 4.52 -77.60
C ASN A 168 -2.09 4.89 -78.53
N LEU A 169 -3.34 4.89 -78.02
CA LEU A 169 -4.51 5.31 -78.79
C LEU A 169 -4.45 6.81 -79.16
N ALA A 170 -3.94 7.67 -78.29
CA ALA A 170 -3.77 9.11 -78.55
C ALA A 170 -2.66 9.42 -79.58
N GLU A 171 -1.58 8.63 -79.60
CA GLU A 171 -0.55 8.76 -80.64
C GLU A 171 -1.06 8.28 -82.02
N PHE A 172 -1.86 7.22 -82.05
CA PHE A 172 -2.49 6.74 -83.28
C PHE A 172 -3.49 7.72 -83.88
N SER A 173 -4.25 8.46 -83.06
CA SER A 173 -5.18 9.48 -83.54
C SER A 173 -4.48 10.74 -84.05
N PHE A 174 -3.24 11.03 -83.61
CA PHE A 174 -2.43 12.15 -84.12
C PHE A 174 -1.79 11.84 -85.48
N ILE A 175 -1.42 10.58 -85.74
CA ILE A 175 -0.87 10.13 -87.03
C ILE A 175 -1.97 10.05 -88.10
N GLY A 176 -3.23 9.88 -87.71
CA GLY A 176 -4.38 9.85 -88.62
C GLY A 176 -4.88 11.21 -89.12
N SER A 177 -4.39 12.33 -88.58
CA SER A 177 -4.80 13.70 -88.96
C SER A 177 -3.86 14.42 -89.93
N ASP A 178 -2.71 13.83 -90.27
CA ASP A 178 -1.74 14.35 -91.25
C ASP A 178 -1.84 13.63 -92.64
N LEU A 179 -2.99 13.02 -92.93
CA LEU A 179 -3.34 12.41 -94.23
C LEU A 179 -4.53 13.12 -94.88
#